data_AF-A0A8H3W1D1-F1
#
_entry.id   AF-A0A8H3W1D1-F1
#
_cell.length_a   1.000
_cell.length_b   1.000
_cell.length_c   1.000
_cell.angle_alpha   90.00
_cell.angle_beta   90.00
_cell.angle_gamma   90.00
#
_symmetry.space_group_name_H-M   'P 1'
#
loop_
_entity.id
_entity.type
_entity.pdbx_description
1 polymer ?
#
loop_
_entity_poly.entity_id
_entity_poly.type
_entity_poly.pdbx_seq_one_letter_code
_entity_poly.pdbx_strand_id
1 'polypeptide(L)'
;MKASSILSVLAFALTARACDHYKYCACLNADGTTNDEITGKVCDIDISFTRINDQPFLECKYFKGNWFTGYSAFDNCKFRESCKDKGGTGDSRCRAKYGIFKA
;
A
#
# COMPACT_ATOMS: atom_id res chain seq x y z
N MET A 1 52.47 -6.18 -0.47
CA MET A 1 51.39 -5.73 0.43
C MET A 1 50.09 -5.79 -0.34
N LYS A 2 49.04 -6.37 0.26
CA LYS A 2 47.73 -6.64 -0.34
C LYS A 2 46.96 -5.34 -0.55
N ALA A 3 46.32 -5.17 -1.70
CA ALA A 3 45.30 -4.14 -1.89
C ALA A 3 44.14 -4.75 -2.71
N SER A 4 43.37 -5.60 -2.04
CA SER A 4 42.03 -5.94 -2.48
C SER A 4 41.10 -4.91 -1.84
N SER A 5 40.58 -3.98 -2.64
CA SER A 5 39.54 -3.05 -2.18
C SER A 5 38.37 -3.15 -3.13
N ILE A 6 37.44 -4.02 -2.74
CA ILE A 6 36.13 -4.21 -3.33
C ILE A 6 35.31 -2.96 -2.99
N LEU A 7 34.98 -2.13 -3.98
CA LEU A 7 33.96 -1.09 -3.84
C LEU A 7 32.68 -1.56 -4.53
N SER A 8 31.89 -2.37 -3.80
CA SER A 8 30.48 -2.55 -4.13
C SER A 8 29.69 -1.42 -3.49
N VAL A 9 29.38 -0.38 -4.28
CA VAL A 9 28.41 0.64 -3.91
C VAL A 9 27.02 0.04 -4.15
N LEU A 10 26.41 -0.54 -3.10
CA LEU A 10 24.96 -0.80 -3.12
C LEU A 10 24.26 0.55 -3.11
N ALA A 11 23.87 1.03 -4.28
CA ALA A 11 22.94 2.13 -4.41
C ALA A 11 21.60 1.68 -3.82
N PHE A 12 21.31 2.07 -2.57
CA PHE A 12 19.95 2.06 -2.06
C PHE A 12 19.16 3.08 -2.87
N ALA A 13 18.54 2.61 -3.96
CA ALA A 13 17.49 3.34 -4.63
C ALA A 13 16.32 3.47 -3.64
N LEU A 14 16.38 4.52 -2.82
CA LEU A 14 15.23 5.10 -2.14
C LEU A 14 14.28 5.55 -3.24
N THR A 15 13.50 4.61 -3.77
CA THR A 15 12.35 4.95 -4.58
C THR A 15 11.46 5.79 -3.67
N ALA A 16 11.48 7.10 -3.88
CA ALA A 16 10.51 8.01 -3.29
C ALA A 16 9.15 7.62 -3.88
N ARG A 17 8.54 6.55 -3.33
CA ARG A 17 7.15 6.21 -3.61
C ARG A 17 6.36 7.37 -3.01
N ALA A 18 5.93 8.29 -3.86
CA ALA A 18 5.06 9.37 -3.45
C ALA A 18 3.82 8.74 -2.81
N CYS A 19 3.70 8.90 -1.50
CA CYS A 19 2.55 8.43 -0.75
C CYS A 19 1.36 9.28 -1.16
N ASP A 20 0.21 8.64 -1.37
CA ASP A 20 -1.00 9.31 -1.78
C ASP A 20 -2.24 8.55 -1.30
N HIS A 21 -3.40 9.16 -1.49
CA HIS A 21 -4.66 8.70 -0.95
C HIS A 21 -5.49 7.96 -2.00
N TYR A 22 -5.99 6.77 -1.65
CA TYR A 22 -6.69 5.85 -2.54
C TYR A 22 -7.90 5.22 -1.84
N LYS A 23 -8.97 4.98 -2.59
CA LYS A 23 -10.19 4.37 -2.01
C LYS A 23 -10.08 2.87 -1.84
N TYR A 24 -9.22 2.22 -2.62
CA TYR A 24 -9.08 0.77 -2.66
C TYR A 24 -7.61 0.39 -2.67
N CYS A 25 -7.24 -0.60 -1.86
CA CYS A 25 -5.87 -1.12 -1.79
C CYS A 25 -5.86 -2.63 -1.54
N ALA A 26 -4.86 -3.31 -2.11
CA ALA A 26 -4.51 -4.70 -1.86
C ALA A 26 -3.02 -4.83 -1.54
N CYS A 27 -2.68 -5.79 -0.69
CA CYS A 27 -1.30 -6.14 -0.39
C CYS A 27 -0.71 -6.97 -1.54
N LEU A 28 0.57 -6.76 -1.85
CA LEU A 28 1.31 -7.54 -2.83
C LEU A 28 2.33 -8.47 -2.16
N ASN A 29 2.67 -9.55 -2.86
CA ASN A 29 3.84 -10.36 -2.62
C ASN A 29 5.09 -9.68 -3.20
N ALA A 30 6.27 -10.19 -2.86
CA ALA A 30 7.55 -9.69 -3.38
C ALA A 30 7.66 -9.74 -4.92
N ASP A 31 6.96 -10.66 -5.57
CA ASP A 31 6.89 -10.80 -7.04
C ASP A 31 5.88 -9.84 -7.70
N GLY A 32 5.17 -9.03 -6.90
CA GLY A 32 4.16 -8.09 -7.38
C GLY A 32 2.77 -8.68 -7.60
N THR A 33 2.56 -9.98 -7.36
CA THR A 33 1.23 -10.60 -7.35
C THR A 33 0.45 -10.17 -6.10
N THR A 34 -0.88 -10.24 -6.14
CA THR A 34 -1.74 -9.86 -5.02
C THR A 34 -1.77 -10.95 -3.96
N ASN A 35 -1.80 -10.54 -2.69
CA ASN A 35 -1.87 -11.43 -1.53
C ASN A 35 -3.21 -11.25 -0.82
N ASP A 36 -4.18 -12.09 -1.17
CA ASP A 36 -5.54 -12.01 -0.65
C ASP A 36 -5.62 -12.36 0.84
N GLU A 37 -4.76 -13.26 1.33
CA GLU A 37 -4.71 -13.62 2.74
C GLU A 37 -4.32 -12.42 3.61
N ILE A 38 -3.21 -11.76 3.25
CA ILE A 38 -2.71 -10.60 3.98
C ILE A 38 -3.62 -9.40 3.79
N THR A 39 -4.11 -9.17 2.57
CA THR A 39 -5.10 -8.11 2.31
C THR A 39 -6.31 -8.29 3.21
N GLY A 40 -6.78 -9.52 3.34
CA GLY A 40 -7.87 -9.88 4.21
C GLY A 40 -7.64 -9.53 5.68
N LYS A 41 -6.48 -9.90 6.21
CA LYS A 41 -6.08 -9.54 7.58
C LYS A 41 -5.99 -8.03 7.79
N VAL A 42 -5.56 -7.27 6.79
CA VAL A 42 -5.50 -5.80 6.84
C VAL A 42 -6.91 -5.19 6.81
N CYS A 43 -7.82 -5.73 6.00
CA CYS A 43 -9.21 -5.27 5.98
C CYS A 43 -9.93 -5.46 7.32
N ASP A 44 -9.51 -6.44 8.13
CA ASP A 44 -10.15 -6.72 9.42
C ASP A 44 -9.59 -5.89 10.59
N ILE A 45 -8.59 -5.04 10.35
CA ILE A 45 -7.98 -4.20 11.41
C ILE A 45 -8.95 -3.12 11.90
N ASP A 46 -9.78 -2.58 11.00
CA ASP A 46 -10.72 -1.50 11.30
C ASP A 46 -12.09 -1.85 10.70
N ILE A 47 -13.14 -1.73 11.51
CA ILE A 47 -14.54 -1.97 11.10
C ILE A 47 -15.00 -1.05 9.96
N SER A 48 -14.29 0.06 9.72
CA SER A 48 -14.54 1.00 8.63
C SER A 48 -14.06 0.48 7.28
N PHE A 49 -13.23 -0.57 7.25
CA PHE A 49 -12.73 -1.17 6.03
C PHE A 49 -13.70 -2.25 5.56
N THR A 50 -13.90 -2.33 4.25
CA THR A 50 -14.79 -3.33 3.65
C THR A 50 -14.01 -4.18 2.66
N ARG A 51 -14.10 -5.50 2.80
CA ARG A 51 -13.61 -6.44 1.78
C ARG A 51 -14.46 -6.34 0.52
N ILE A 52 -13.82 -6.21 -0.63
CA ILE A 52 -14.48 -6.23 -1.94
C ILE A 52 -13.71 -7.14 -2.90
N ASN A 53 -14.42 -7.66 -3.91
CA ASN A 53 -13.84 -8.50 -4.97
C ASN A 53 -14.26 -7.97 -6.36
N ASP A 54 -14.14 -6.65 -6.57
CA ASP A 54 -14.40 -5.99 -7.87
C ASP A 54 -13.27 -6.25 -8.91
N GLN A 55 -12.20 -6.88 -8.46
CA GLN A 55 -11.02 -7.29 -9.23
C GLN A 55 -10.85 -8.81 -9.08
N PRO A 56 -10.00 -9.48 -9.90
CA PRO A 56 -9.74 -10.92 -9.75
C PRO A 56 -8.92 -11.27 -8.48
N PHE A 57 -8.89 -10.38 -7.50
CA PHE A 57 -8.18 -10.49 -6.23
C PHE A 57 -8.93 -9.66 -5.17
N LEU A 58 -8.67 -9.95 -3.90
CA LEU A 58 -9.28 -9.25 -2.78
C LEU A 58 -8.71 -7.82 -2.64
N GLU A 59 -9.59 -6.84 -2.44
CA GLU A 59 -9.20 -5.48 -2.07
C GLU A 59 -9.88 -5.05 -0.76
N CYS A 60 -9.22 -4.18 0.00
CA CYS A 60 -9.87 -3.39 1.03
C CYS A 60 -10.40 -2.10 0.41
N LYS A 61 -11.62 -1.74 0.77
CA LYS A 61 -12.25 -0.45 0.47
C LYS A 61 -12.31 0.40 1.73
N TYR A 62 -11.85 1.64 1.64
CA TYR A 62 -12.01 2.64 2.67
C TYR A 62 -12.16 4.01 2.04
N PHE A 63 -13.34 4.58 2.23
CA PHE A 63 -13.62 5.95 1.86
C PHE A 63 -14.75 6.47 2.74
N LYS A 64 -14.42 7.34 3.68
CA LYS A 64 -15.41 7.91 4.62
C LYS A 64 -15.29 9.43 4.65
N GLY A 65 -16.41 10.10 4.82
CA GLY A 65 -16.44 11.56 4.89
C GLY A 65 -17.64 12.18 4.21
N ASN A 66 -17.76 13.49 4.37
CA ASN A 66 -18.77 14.31 3.72
C ASN A 66 -18.19 15.70 3.44
N TRP A 67 -18.99 16.56 2.81
CA TRP A 67 -18.59 17.92 2.45
C TRP A 67 -18.16 18.78 3.66
N PHE A 68 -18.72 18.55 4.84
CA PHE A 68 -18.43 19.34 6.05
C PHE A 68 -17.21 18.84 6.83
N THR A 69 -16.96 17.53 6.86
CA THR A 69 -15.86 16.94 7.67
C THR A 69 -14.65 16.54 6.84
N GLY A 70 -14.69 16.75 5.52
CA GLY A 70 -13.69 16.24 4.60
C GLY A 70 -13.78 14.72 4.41
N TYR A 71 -12.94 14.20 3.52
CA TYR A 71 -12.90 12.79 3.19
C TYR A 71 -11.58 12.14 3.60
N SER A 72 -11.66 10.89 4.03
CA SER A 72 -10.55 10.02 4.40
C SER A 72 -10.51 8.82 3.47
N ALA A 73 -9.32 8.46 3.03
CA ALA A 73 -9.03 7.32 2.17
C ALA A 73 -7.72 6.66 2.62
N PHE A 74 -7.36 5.51 2.04
CA PHE A 74 -6.09 4.84 2.39
C PHE A 74 -4.90 5.64 1.91
N ASP A 75 -3.94 5.87 2.79
CA ASP A 75 -2.58 6.24 2.39
C ASP A 75 -1.86 4.96 1.96
N ASN A 76 -1.41 4.86 0.70
CA ASN A 76 -0.77 3.65 0.18
C ASN A 76 0.52 3.28 0.96
N CYS A 77 1.27 4.24 1.49
CA CYS A 77 2.47 3.96 2.27
C CYS A 77 2.12 3.36 3.63
N LYS A 78 1.12 3.90 4.33
CA LYS A 78 0.62 3.33 5.60
C LYS A 78 -0.05 1.98 5.38
N PHE A 79 -0.76 1.82 4.27
CA PHE A 79 -1.37 0.55 3.92
C PHE A 79 -0.31 -0.52 3.67
N ARG A 80 0.77 -0.18 2.94
CA ARG A 80 1.93 -1.06 2.76
C ARG A 80 2.58 -1.45 4.08
N GLU A 81 2.73 -0.51 5.01
CA GLU A 81 3.24 -0.82 6.36
C GLU A 81 2.33 -1.81 7.09
N SER A 82 1.01 -1.59 7.03
CA SER A 82 0.03 -2.52 7.58
C SER A 82 0.12 -3.93 6.94
N CYS A 83 0.37 -4.00 5.63
CA CYS A 83 0.64 -5.28 4.96
C CYS A 83 1.88 -5.96 5.53
N LYS A 84 2.99 -5.22 5.71
CA LYS A 84 4.24 -5.75 6.27
C LYS A 84 4.08 -6.24 7.71
N ASP A 85 3.35 -5.50 8.53
CA ASP A 85 3.05 -5.87 9.92
C ASP A 85 2.25 -7.18 10.02
N LYS A 86 1.50 -7.54 8.97
CA LYS A 86 0.76 -8.82 8.88
C LYS A 86 1.56 -9.94 8.19
N GLY A 87 2.83 -9.70 7.83
CA GLY A 87 3.70 -10.67 7.18
C GLY A 87 3.79 -10.54 5.65
N GLY A 88 3.25 -9.46 5.08
CA GLY A 88 3.37 -9.14 3.66
C GLY A 88 4.80 -8.77 3.27
N THR A 89 5.24 -9.23 2.09
CA THR A 89 6.62 -9.06 1.61
C THR A 89 6.76 -8.05 0.47
N GLY A 90 5.64 -7.64 -0.14
CA GLY A 90 5.62 -6.73 -1.28
C GLY A 90 5.16 -5.30 -0.95
N ASP A 91 4.76 -4.60 -2.00
CA ASP A 91 4.16 -3.26 -1.93
C ASP A 91 2.65 -3.33 -1.66
N SER A 92 1.97 -2.18 -1.72
CA SER A 92 0.52 -2.12 -1.89
C SER A 92 0.16 -1.78 -3.34
N ARG A 93 -0.84 -2.44 -3.90
CA ARG A 93 -1.52 -2.00 -5.13
C ARG A 93 -2.77 -1.23 -4.75
N CYS A 94 -2.82 0.05 -5.07
CA CYS A 94 -3.96 0.91 -4.77
C CYS A 94 -4.55 1.57 -6.03
N ARG A 95 -5.86 1.81 -6.03
CA ARG A 95 -6.60 2.42 -7.14
C ARG A 95 -7.66 3.42 -6.68
N ALA A 96 -8.22 4.14 -7.64
CA ALA A 96 -9.13 5.26 -7.42
C ALA A 96 -8.54 6.29 -6.46
N LYS A 97 -7.47 6.94 -6.94
CA LYS A 97 -6.80 8.02 -6.24
C LYS A 97 -7.81 9.13 -5.90
N TYR A 98 -7.72 9.62 -4.67
CA TYR A 98 -8.58 10.66 -4.13
C TYR A 98 -7.74 11.84 -3.68
N GLY A 99 -8.26 13.07 -3.83
CA GLY A 99 -7.53 14.27 -3.43
C GLY A 99 -6.63 14.88 -4.51
N ILE A 100 -6.73 14.45 -5.78
CA ILE A 100 -6.20 15.25 -6.90
C ILE A 100 -7.20 16.36 -7.24
N PHE A 101 -7.28 17.35 -6.37
CA PHE A 101 -7.57 18.72 -6.79
C PHE A 101 -6.36 19.54 -6.38
N LYS A 102 -5.28 19.42 -7.17
CA LYS A 102 -4.33 20.53 -7.29
C LYS A 102 -5.02 21.58 -8.14
N ALA A 103 -5.63 22.56 -7.49
CA ALA A 103 -5.80 23.91 -8.00
C ALA A 103 -5.11 24.83 -7.00
#